data_AF-A0A434LFM3-F1
#
_entry.id   AF-A0A434LFM3-F1
#
_cell.length_a   1.000
_cell.length_b   1.000
_cell.length_c   1.000
_cell.angle_alpha   90.00
_cell.angle_beta   90.00
_cell.angle_gamma   90.00
#
_symmetry.space_group_name_H-M   'P 1'
#
loop_
_entity.id
_entity.type
_entity.pdbx_description
1 polymer ?
#
loop_
_entity_poly.entity_id
_entity_poly.type
_entity_poly.pdbx_seq_one_letter_code
_entity_poly.pdbx_strand_id
1 'polypeptide(L)'
;MAQTTHGVGGLSYDAKKRTWPAEFNVFLALIILVGAFELIGRVFLGDSFLFNTRANVDTIFNEARLQIIILQVSIVGIIAIGVTQVIISGGIDLSSGSVVGATAMIAMSFAQVATVNGNPNPKAMFIEQGWTDLPVIVPV
;
A
#
# COMPACT_ATOMS: atom_id res chain seq x y z
N MET A 1 -1.11 -49.25 -32.06
CA MET A 1 -1.29 -48.37 -30.89
C MET A 1 -0.84 -46.97 -31.30
N ALA A 2 -1.77 -46.06 -31.56
CA ALA A 2 -1.46 -44.73 -32.09
C ALA A 2 -1.22 -43.74 -30.94
N GLN A 3 0.02 -43.28 -30.75
CA GLN A 3 0.34 -42.14 -29.89
C GLN A 3 0.37 -40.88 -30.77
N THR A 4 -0.70 -40.09 -30.70
CA THR A 4 -0.76 -38.76 -31.30
C THR A 4 -0.32 -37.72 -30.28
N THR A 5 0.99 -37.61 -30.05
CA THR A 5 1.57 -36.45 -29.35
C THR A 5 1.66 -35.31 -30.36
N HIS A 6 0.64 -34.45 -30.39
CA HIS A 6 0.66 -33.23 -31.18
C HIS A 6 1.56 -32.20 -30.49
N GLY A 7 2.83 -32.16 -30.88
CA GLY A 7 3.79 -31.12 -30.50
C GLY A 7 4.82 -30.93 -31.61
N VAL A 8 4.86 -29.74 -32.20
CA VAL A 8 5.84 -29.40 -33.25
C VAL A 8 7.17 -29.08 -32.56
N GLY A 9 8.28 -29.72 -32.98
CA GLY A 9 9.63 -29.37 -32.51
C GLY A 9 10.06 -29.93 -31.16
N GLY A 10 9.53 -31.07 -30.71
CA GLY A 10 10.03 -31.78 -29.52
C GLY A 10 9.55 -31.23 -28.17
N LEU A 11 8.67 -30.23 -28.18
CA LEU A 11 7.99 -29.75 -26.98
C LEU A 11 6.69 -30.54 -26.78
N SER A 12 6.66 -31.35 -25.73
CA SER A 12 5.45 -32.01 -25.25
C SER A 12 4.58 -30.97 -24.54
N TYR A 13 3.38 -30.70 -25.04
CA TYR A 13 2.40 -29.88 -24.33
C TYR A 13 1.94 -30.60 -23.06
N ASP A 14 2.46 -30.16 -21.90
CA ASP A 14 2.02 -30.67 -20.60
C ASP A 14 0.71 -29.99 -20.20
N ALA A 15 -0.41 -30.62 -20.58
CA ALA A 15 -1.76 -30.12 -20.28
C ALA A 15 -2.04 -29.95 -18.78
N LYS A 16 -1.21 -30.51 -17.87
CA LYS A 16 -1.33 -30.29 -16.43
C LYS A 16 -0.87 -28.90 -15.98
N LYS A 17 -0.01 -28.20 -16.73
CA LYS A 17 0.42 -26.83 -16.42
C LYS A 17 -0.54 -25.82 -17.03
N ARG A 18 -1.78 -25.82 -16.55
CA ARG A 18 -2.74 -24.76 -16.90
C ARG A 18 -2.31 -23.47 -16.19
N THR A 19 -1.75 -22.54 -16.95
CA THR A 19 -1.44 -21.20 -16.47
C THR A 19 -2.74 -20.48 -16.15
N TRP A 20 -2.96 -20.14 -14.89
CA TRP A 20 -4.11 -19.35 -14.49
C TRP A 20 -4.01 -17.95 -15.09
N PRO A 21 -5.12 -17.36 -15.60
CA PRO A 21 -5.13 -15.98 -16.05
C PRO A 21 -4.75 -15.04 -14.91
N ALA A 22 -4.02 -13.96 -15.22
CA ALA A 22 -3.63 -12.98 -14.22
C ALA A 22 -4.84 -12.31 -13.55
N GLU A 23 -5.96 -12.16 -14.28
CA GLU A 23 -7.21 -11.62 -13.72
C GLU A 23 -7.76 -12.49 -12.59
N PHE A 24 -7.58 -13.81 -12.67
CA PHE A 24 -8.03 -14.71 -11.61
C PHE A 24 -7.24 -14.51 -10.32
N ASN A 25 -5.94 -14.23 -10.42
CA ASN A 25 -5.11 -13.94 -9.24
C ASN A 25 -5.56 -12.63 -8.57
N VAL A 26 -5.89 -11.60 -9.36
CA VAL A 26 -6.42 -10.33 -8.83
C VAL A 26 -7.78 -10.53 -8.18
N PHE A 27 -8.67 -11.27 -8.83
CA PHE A 27 -9.98 -11.59 -8.28
C PHE A 27 -9.87 -12.36 -6.95
N LEU A 28 -9.01 -13.38 -6.89
CA LEU A 28 -8.77 -14.15 -5.68
C LEU A 28 -8.18 -13.27 -4.57
N ALA A 29 -7.23 -12.40 -4.89
CA ALA A 29 -6.66 -11.45 -3.95
C ALA A 29 -7.73 -10.52 -3.35
N LEU A 30 -8.68 -10.03 -4.16
CA LEU A 30 -9.80 -9.21 -3.68
C LEU A 30 -10.70 -9.99 -2.70
N ILE A 31 -11.02 -11.25 -2.98
CA ILE A 31 -11.81 -12.08 -2.06
C ILE A 31 -11.08 -12.28 -0.73
N ILE A 32 -9.79 -12.61 -0.78
CA ILE A 32 -8.96 -12.80 0.42
C ILE A 32 -8.90 -11.50 1.24
N LEU A 33 -8.72 -10.36 0.58
CA LEU A 33 -8.65 -9.05 1.22
C LEU A 33 -9.96 -8.69 1.93
N VAL A 34 -11.11 -8.87 1.25
CA VAL A 34 -12.43 -8.66 1.85
C VAL A 34 -12.61 -9.59 3.05
N GLY A 35 -12.29 -10.88 2.92
CA GLY A 35 -12.39 -11.84 4.02
C GLY A 35 -11.50 -11.46 5.21
N ALA A 36 -10.27 -11.03 4.97
CA ALA A 36 -9.34 -10.60 6.01
C ALA A 36 -9.83 -9.35 6.76
N PHE A 37 -10.24 -8.30 6.04
CA PHE A 37 -10.76 -7.08 6.66
C PHE A 37 -12.08 -7.30 7.38
N GLU A 38 -12.94 -8.18 6.85
CA GLU A 38 -14.19 -8.57 7.51
C GLU A 38 -13.90 -9.32 8.81
N LEU A 39 -12.95 -10.27 8.81
CA LEU A 39 -12.56 -11.02 10.00
C LEU A 39 -11.93 -10.11 11.06
N ILE A 40 -11.00 -9.24 10.65
CA ILE A 40 -10.34 -8.30 11.55
C ILE A 40 -11.35 -7.32 12.14
N GLY A 41 -12.23 -6.76 11.30
CA GLY A 41 -13.29 -5.86 11.72
C GLY A 41 -14.19 -6.51 12.78
N ARG A 42 -14.66 -7.72 12.50
CA ARG A 42 -15.56 -8.44 13.41
C ARG A 42 -14.89 -8.80 14.74
N VAL A 43 -13.65 -9.27 14.72
CA VAL A 43 -12.98 -9.77 15.93
C VAL A 43 -12.41 -8.65 16.79
N PHE A 44 -11.81 -7.63 16.19
CA PHE A 44 -11.07 -6.59 16.93
C PHE A 44 -11.83 -5.27 17.09
N LEU A 45 -12.69 -4.91 16.15
CA LEU A 45 -13.39 -3.62 16.12
C LEU A 45 -14.89 -3.74 16.44
N GLY A 46 -15.42 -4.97 16.49
CA GLY A 46 -16.85 -5.23 16.71
C GLY A 46 -17.76 -4.72 15.58
N ASP A 47 -17.20 -4.33 14.44
CA ASP A 47 -17.92 -3.78 13.29
C ASP A 47 -17.43 -4.46 12.01
N SER A 48 -18.30 -4.58 11.01
CA SER A 48 -17.99 -5.26 9.77
C SER A 48 -17.46 -4.31 8.71
N PHE A 49 -16.62 -4.83 7.82
CA PHE A 49 -16.01 -4.06 6.74
C PHE A 49 -16.99 -3.89 5.58
N LEU A 50 -17.52 -5.01 5.08
CA LEU A 50 -18.39 -5.04 3.91
C LEU A 50 -19.85 -5.26 4.30
N PHE A 51 -20.12 -6.17 5.24
CA PHE A 51 -21.48 -6.47 5.66
C PHE A 51 -21.98 -5.53 6.75
N ASN A 52 -23.29 -5.37 6.83
CA ASN A 52 -23.91 -4.60 7.90
C ASN A 52 -24.30 -5.52 9.06
N THR A 53 -23.80 -5.24 10.26
CA THR A 53 -24.12 -5.99 11.49
C THR A 53 -25.03 -5.21 12.42
N ARG A 54 -25.50 -4.02 12.02
CA ARG A 54 -26.31 -3.12 12.85
C ARG A 54 -27.79 -3.48 12.73
N ALA A 55 -28.48 -3.60 13.87
CA ALA A 55 -29.89 -4.02 13.92
C ALA A 55 -30.89 -2.98 13.34
N ASN A 56 -30.47 -1.73 13.13
CA ASN A 56 -31.35 -0.61 12.76
C ASN A 56 -31.18 -0.17 11.29
N VAL A 57 -30.61 -1.02 10.43
CA VAL A 57 -30.34 -0.66 9.04
C VAL A 57 -30.72 -1.84 8.14
N ASP A 58 -31.62 -1.61 7.19
CA ASP A 58 -32.23 -2.65 6.34
C ASP A 58 -31.31 -3.16 5.21
N THR A 59 -30.10 -2.62 5.09
CA THR A 59 -29.20 -2.87 3.97
C THR A 59 -28.16 -3.95 4.32
N ILE A 60 -27.89 -4.85 3.38
CA ILE A 60 -26.97 -5.99 3.57
C ILE A 60 -25.51 -5.52 3.71
N PHE A 61 -25.17 -4.37 3.10
CA PHE A 61 -23.82 -3.82 3.06
C PHE A 61 -23.65 -2.60 3.95
N ASN A 62 -22.41 -2.35 4.39
CA ASN A 62 -22.05 -1.18 5.17
C ASN A 62 -21.91 0.06 4.27
N GLU A 63 -23.04 0.60 3.81
CA GLU A 63 -23.11 1.67 2.81
C GLU A 63 -22.31 2.92 3.22
N ALA A 64 -22.37 3.33 4.48
CA ALA A 64 -21.64 4.50 4.96
C ALA A 64 -20.12 4.33 4.77
N ARG A 65 -19.56 3.15 5.10
CA ARG A 65 -18.13 2.88 4.93
C ARG A 65 -17.77 2.77 3.45
N LEU A 66 -18.57 2.07 2.67
CA LEU A 66 -18.38 1.94 1.23
C LEU A 66 -18.40 3.31 0.53
N GLN A 67 -19.35 4.19 0.89
CA GLN A 67 -19.44 5.53 0.36
C GLN A 67 -18.22 6.37 0.71
N ILE A 68 -17.73 6.30 1.96
CA ILE A 68 -16.50 6.99 2.35
C ILE A 68 -15.30 6.48 1.56
N ILE A 69 -15.14 5.16 1.42
CA ILE A 69 -14.03 4.56 0.67
C ILE A 69 -14.07 5.03 -0.79
N ILE A 70 -15.23 4.93 -1.43
CA ILE A 70 -15.42 5.36 -2.83
C ILE A 70 -15.12 6.85 -2.94
N LEU A 71 -15.70 7.68 -2.08
CA LEU A 71 -15.50 9.13 -2.10
C LEU A 71 -14.03 9.50 -1.94
N GLN A 72 -13.32 8.88 -0.98
CA GLN A 72 -11.90 9.15 -0.75
C GLN A 72 -11.04 8.74 -1.95
N VAL A 73 -11.24 7.54 -2.50
CA VAL A 73 -10.50 7.08 -3.68
C VAL A 73 -10.82 7.95 -4.90
N SER A 74 -12.08 8.38 -5.07
CA SER A 74 -12.47 9.31 -6.13
C SER A 74 -11.80 10.68 -5.99
N ILE A 75 -11.76 11.26 -4.78
CA ILE A 75 -11.08 12.54 -4.54
C ILE A 75 -9.59 12.42 -4.91
N VAL A 76 -8.91 11.39 -4.42
CA VAL A 76 -7.49 11.15 -4.75
C VAL A 76 -7.31 10.95 -6.26
N GLY A 77 -8.20 10.21 -6.93
CA GLY A 77 -8.16 10.00 -8.38
C GLY A 77 -8.32 11.30 -9.18
N ILE A 78 -9.28 12.15 -8.82
CA ILE A 78 -9.49 13.46 -9.47
C ILE A 78 -8.27 14.36 -9.28
N ILE A 79 -7.71 14.40 -8.07
CA ILE A 79 -6.49 15.15 -7.78
C ILE A 79 -5.32 14.61 -8.61
N ALA A 80 -5.16 13.28 -8.72
CA ALA A 80 -4.08 12.67 -9.50
C ALA A 80 -4.13 13.06 -10.98
N ILE A 81 -5.33 13.15 -11.56
CA ILE A 81 -5.53 13.65 -12.93
C ILE A 81 -5.06 15.11 -13.04
N GLY A 82 -5.46 15.97 -12.10
CA GLY A 82 -5.05 17.37 -12.08
C GLY A 82 -3.53 17.54 -11.91
N VAL A 83 -2.92 16.81 -10.98
CA VAL A 83 -1.48 16.84 -10.70
C VAL A 83 -0.68 16.40 -11.93
N THR A 84 -1.15 15.41 -12.67
CA THR A 84 -0.49 14.97 -13.92
C THR A 84 -0.38 16.10 -14.95
N GLN A 85 -1.41 16.94 -15.08
CA GLN A 85 -1.38 18.08 -16.00
C GLN A 85 -0.37 19.14 -15.54
N VAL A 86 -0.28 19.41 -14.24
CA VAL A 86 0.69 20.39 -13.70
C VAL A 86 2.13 19.90 -13.88
N ILE A 87 2.37 18.60 -13.71
CA ILE A 87 3.70 17.99 -13.95
C ILE A 87 4.10 18.16 -15.42
N ILE A 88 3.21 17.82 -16.36
CA ILE A 88 3.52 17.85 -17.80
C ILE A 88 3.61 19.29 -18.33
N SER A 89 2.64 20.16 -18.00
CA SER A 89 2.57 21.52 -18.55
C SER A 89 3.50 22.51 -17.84
N GLY A 90 3.65 22.38 -16.52
CA GLY A 90 4.50 23.27 -15.73
C GLY A 90 5.96 22.82 -15.65
N GLY A 91 6.25 21.55 -15.96
CA GLY A 91 7.55 20.94 -15.65
C GLY A 91 7.86 20.92 -14.15
N ILE A 92 6.83 21.08 -13.30
CA ILE A 92 6.93 21.17 -11.84
C ILE A 92 6.65 19.77 -11.27
N ASP A 93 7.62 19.21 -10.54
CA ASP A 93 7.45 17.95 -9.84
C ASP A 93 6.57 18.13 -8.59
N LEU A 94 5.25 18.00 -8.76
CA LEU A 94 4.25 18.06 -7.68
C LEU A 94 4.06 16.70 -6.99
N SER A 95 5.15 15.93 -6.85
CA SER A 95 5.14 14.64 -6.19
C SER A 95 5.01 14.81 -4.67
N SER A 96 3.87 14.43 -4.12
CA SER A 96 3.72 14.25 -2.67
C SER A 96 4.73 13.25 -2.11
N GLY A 97 5.20 12.30 -2.94
CA GLY A 97 6.23 11.33 -2.56
C GLY A 97 7.61 11.94 -2.29
N SER A 98 8.03 12.94 -3.07
CA SER A 98 9.32 13.62 -2.84
C SER A 98 9.28 14.48 -1.59
N VAL A 99 8.15 15.16 -1.31
CA VAL A 99 7.94 15.92 -0.06
C VAL A 99 7.95 15.00 1.15
N VAL A 100 7.17 13.91 1.13
CA VAL A 100 7.14 12.93 2.24
C VAL A 100 8.51 12.29 2.44
N GLY A 101 9.21 11.93 1.35
CA GLY A 101 10.57 11.39 1.41
C GLY A 101 11.57 12.38 2.00
N ALA A 102 11.57 13.64 1.56
CA ALA A 102 12.44 14.68 2.09
C ALA A 102 12.16 14.94 3.57
N THR A 103 10.89 15.07 3.96
CA THR A 103 10.51 15.25 5.37
C THR A 103 10.92 14.06 6.22
N ALA A 104 10.77 12.83 5.74
CA ALA A 104 11.21 11.63 6.46
C ALA A 104 12.73 11.60 6.65
N MET A 105 13.51 11.94 5.63
CA MET A 105 14.97 12.00 5.71
C MET A 105 15.44 13.09 6.69
N ILE A 106 14.82 14.27 6.66
CA ILE A 106 15.13 15.36 7.59
C ILE A 106 14.75 14.97 9.03
N ALA A 107 13.55 14.44 9.24
CA ALA A 107 13.09 13.98 10.55
C ALA A 107 13.99 12.86 11.12
N MET A 108 14.41 11.90 10.29
CA MET A 108 15.37 10.88 10.71
C MET A 108 16.70 11.47 11.11
N SER A 109 17.17 12.50 10.41
CA SER A 109 18.46 13.15 10.71
C SER A 109 18.50 13.74 12.12
N PHE A 110 17.34 14.18 12.63
CA PHE A 110 17.18 14.65 14.01
C PHE A 110 17.15 13.52 15.06
N ALA A 111 16.69 12.33 14.67
CA ALA A 111 16.64 11.15 15.54
C ALA A 111 17.97 10.36 15.59
N GLN A 112 18.98 10.77 14.81
CA GLN A 112 20.29 10.12 14.80
C GLN A 112 21.00 10.26 16.15
N VAL A 113 21.71 9.19 16.56
CA VAL A 113 22.46 9.19 17.82
C VAL A 113 23.70 10.07 17.71
N ALA A 114 23.94 10.97 18.66
CA ALA A 114 25.07 11.92 18.61
C ALA A 114 26.44 11.25 18.81
N THR A 115 26.48 10.14 19.57
CA THR A 115 27.73 9.41 19.86
C THR A 115 27.61 7.93 19.55
N VAL A 116 28.65 7.37 18.94
CA VAL A 116 28.80 5.93 18.69
C VAL A 116 30.11 5.49 19.33
N ASN A 117 30.06 4.54 20.26
CA ASN A 117 31.23 4.04 20.99
C ASN A 117 32.04 5.14 21.70
N GLY A 118 31.36 6.16 22.26
CA GLY A 118 31.98 7.26 22.99
C GLY A 118 32.63 8.34 22.12
N ASN A 119 32.60 8.19 20.80
CA ASN A 119 33.06 9.22 19.85
C ASN A 119 31.86 9.86 19.13
N PRO A 120 31.97 11.12 18.67
CA PRO A 120 30.94 11.75 17.84
C PRO A 120 30.60 10.91 16.62
N ASN A 121 29.31 10.76 16.31
CA ASN A 121 28.85 9.95 15.20
C ASN A 121 29.19 10.59 13.84
N PRO A 122 30.10 10.04 13.03
CA PRO A 122 30.53 10.67 11.78
C PRO A 122 29.42 10.72 10.70
N LYS A 123 28.30 10.04 10.92
CA LYS A 123 27.15 9.99 9.99
C LYS A 123 26.01 10.91 10.38
N ALA A 124 26.04 11.49 11.58
CA ALA A 124 24.95 12.34 12.04
C ALA A 124 25.08 13.75 11.45
N MET A 125 23.99 14.27 10.90
CA MET A 125 24.03 15.46 10.04
C MET A 125 24.09 16.78 10.83
N PHE A 126 23.45 16.84 12.01
CA PHE A 126 23.24 18.07 12.78
C PHE A 126 23.97 18.09 14.15
N ILE A 127 25.13 17.42 14.25
CA ILE A 127 25.90 17.35 15.50
C ILE A 127 26.32 18.74 16.00
N GLU A 128 26.80 19.61 15.10
CA GLU A 128 27.30 20.94 15.49
C GLU A 128 26.20 21.85 16.06
N GLN A 129 24.96 21.63 15.62
CA GLN A 129 23.77 22.36 16.08
C GLN A 129 23.11 21.72 17.32
N GLY A 130 23.57 20.53 17.75
CA GLY A 130 22.99 19.78 18.86
C GLY A 130 21.58 19.25 18.58
N TRP A 131 21.17 19.17 17.31
CA TRP A 131 19.83 18.71 16.91
C TRP A 131 19.83 17.21 16.60
N THR A 132 20.40 16.43 17.50
CA THR A 132 20.51 14.96 17.44
C THR A 132 19.95 14.37 18.73
N ASP A 133 19.75 13.06 18.80
CA ASP A 133 19.13 12.36 19.95
C ASP A 133 17.69 12.78 20.25
N LEU A 134 16.93 13.30 19.27
CA LEU A 134 15.53 13.64 19.49
C LEU A 134 14.69 12.37 19.76
N PRO A 135 13.78 12.39 20.74
CA PRO A 135 13.04 11.22 21.15
C PRO A 135 12.09 10.77 20.05
N VAL A 136 12.18 9.50 19.70
CA VAL A 136 11.24 8.84 18.79
C VAL A 136 10.00 8.42 19.60
N ILE A 137 8.86 9.06 19.35
CA ILE A 137 7.60 8.79 20.06
C ILE A 137 6.99 7.44 19.64
N VAL A 138 7.24 7.00 18.40
CA VAL A 138 6.77 5.73 17.84
C VAL A 138 7.95 4.98 17.23
N PRO A 139 8.29 3.76 17.70
CA PRO A 139 9.40 3.00 17.12
C PRO A 139 9.16 2.78 15.61
N VAL A 140 10.20 3.04 14.82
CA VAL A 140 10.22 2.85 13.36
C VAL A 140 10.69 1.45 13.02
#